data_AF-M2UBX2-F1
#
_entry.id   AF-M2UBX2-F1
#
_cell.length_a   1.000
_cell.length_b   1.000
_cell.length_c   1.000
_cell.angle_alpha   90.00
_cell.angle_beta   90.00
_cell.angle_gamma   90.00
#
_symmetry.space_group_name_H-M   'P 1'
#
loop_
_entity.id
_entity.type
_entity.pdbx_description
1 polymer ?
#
loop_
_entity_poly.entity_id
_entity_poly.type
_entity_poly.pdbx_seq_one_letter_code
_entity_poly.pdbx_strand_id
1 'polypeptide(L)'
;MYLYSTLVLPVLWSVVVAKQYDYCACQYSSNGQVYFSVVDRIAADCSNPYVYGQGDNELWIPAPNGWGPKFSGRYLKNPNGKIDGPAFYDLCSRSGAGDSTCFDCGATQSNGDLTLICTG
;
A
#
# COMPACT_ATOMS: atom_id res chain seq x y z
N MET A 1 1.76 1.68 61.45
CA MET A 1 1.67 2.76 60.42
C MET A 1 2.22 2.15 59.14
N TYR A 2 1.35 1.88 58.16
CA TYR A 2 1.66 1.08 56.97
C TYR A 2 2.40 1.93 55.92
N LEU A 3 3.59 1.49 55.51
CA LEU A 3 4.30 2.05 54.35
C LEU A 3 3.65 1.52 53.07
N TYR A 4 3.11 2.43 52.26
CA TYR A 4 2.66 2.15 50.90
C TYR A 4 3.88 2.12 49.96
N SER A 5 4.28 0.93 49.51
CA SER A 5 5.18 0.78 48.37
C SER A 5 4.40 0.97 47.08
N THR A 6 4.54 2.14 46.44
CA THR A 6 3.99 2.41 45.12
C THR A 6 4.81 1.68 44.05
N LEU A 7 4.18 0.65 43.47
CA LEU A 7 4.71 -0.16 42.38
C LEU A 7 4.56 0.64 41.07
N VAL A 8 5.64 1.23 40.58
CA VAL A 8 5.66 1.95 39.30
C VAL A 8 5.77 0.92 38.17
N LEU A 9 4.64 0.61 37.51
CA LEU A 9 4.67 -0.19 36.29
C LEU A 9 5.27 0.65 35.14
N PRO A 10 6.37 0.21 34.49
CA PRO A 10 6.83 0.86 33.28
C PRO A 10 5.83 0.58 32.16
N VAL A 11 5.14 1.63 31.69
CA VAL A 11 4.31 1.56 30.49
C VAL A 11 5.25 1.42 29.30
N LEU A 12 5.36 0.20 28.77
CA LEU A 12 6.06 -0.07 27.52
C LEU A 12 5.18 0.43 26.37
N TRP A 13 5.42 1.68 25.93
CA TRP A 13 4.82 2.21 24.72
C TRP A 13 5.50 1.53 23.53
N SER A 14 4.92 0.43 23.07
CA SER A 14 5.33 -0.21 21.82
C SER A 14 5.05 0.73 20.66
N VAL A 15 6.09 1.39 20.16
CA VAL A 15 6.00 2.17 18.93
C VAL A 15 5.90 1.18 17.77
N VAL A 16 4.68 0.94 17.28
CA VAL A 16 4.48 0.18 16.04
C VAL A 16 5.00 1.06 14.92
N VAL A 17 6.17 0.74 14.37
CA VAL A 17 6.65 1.37 13.14
C VAL A 17 5.71 0.91 12.03
N ALA A 18 4.89 1.83 11.53
CA ALA A 18 4.03 1.57 10.38
C ALA A 18 4.89 1.15 9.18
N LYS A 19 4.60 0.00 8.59
CA LYS A 19 5.33 -0.48 7.42
C LYS A 19 4.94 0.38 6.22
N GLN A 20 5.92 1.12 5.69
CA GLN A 20 5.74 2.09 4.62
C GLN A 20 6.15 1.51 3.25
N TYR A 21 5.44 1.91 2.19
CA TYR A 21 5.63 1.40 0.82
C TYR A 21 5.54 2.49 -0.24
N ASP A 22 6.15 2.31 -1.41
CA ASP A 22 5.98 3.25 -2.54
C ASP A 22 4.59 3.16 -3.17
N TYR A 23 4.12 1.93 -3.38
CA TYR A 23 2.93 1.64 -4.16
C TYR A 23 2.02 0.67 -3.42
N CYS A 24 0.71 0.92 -3.48
CA CYS A 24 -0.31 0.04 -2.92
C CYS A 24 -1.55 -0.06 -3.83
N ALA A 25 -2.24 -1.18 -3.79
CA ALA A 25 -3.51 -1.41 -4.48
C ALA A 25 -4.46 -2.24 -3.61
N CYS A 26 -5.76 -2.05 -3.79
CA CYS A 26 -6.77 -2.87 -3.14
C CYS A 26 -6.97 -4.19 -3.90
N GLN A 27 -7.27 -5.27 -3.19
CA GLN A 27 -7.54 -6.59 -3.76
C GLN A 27 -8.98 -7.02 -3.48
N TYR A 28 -9.55 -7.86 -4.35
CA TYR A 28 -10.87 -8.46 -4.09
C TYR A 28 -10.90 -9.29 -2.80
N SER A 29 -9.81 -10.02 -2.57
CA SER A 29 -9.59 -10.87 -1.41
C SER A 29 -8.10 -10.99 -1.15
N SER A 30 -7.73 -11.51 0.03
CA SER A 30 -6.33 -11.82 0.34
C SER A 30 -5.73 -12.72 -0.72
N ASN A 31 -4.55 -12.33 -1.21
CA ASN A 31 -3.82 -13.02 -2.28
C ASN A 31 -4.59 -13.13 -3.61
N GLY A 32 -5.63 -12.31 -3.81
CA GLY A 32 -6.43 -12.23 -5.04
C GLY A 32 -5.96 -11.15 -6.01
N GLN A 33 -6.66 -10.99 -7.12
CA GLN A 33 -6.37 -9.94 -8.10
C GLN A 33 -6.64 -8.53 -7.55
N VAL A 34 -5.99 -7.53 -8.15
CA VAL A 34 -6.25 -6.11 -7.88
C VAL A 34 -7.71 -5.78 -8.22
N TYR A 35 -8.38 -5.04 -7.33
CA TYR A 35 -9.76 -4.61 -7.49
C TYR A 35 -9.82 -3.19 -8.08
N PHE A 36 -9.81 -3.12 -9.41
CA PHE A 36 -9.69 -1.88 -10.18
C PHE A 36 -10.72 -0.82 -9.80
N SER A 37 -12.01 -1.17 -9.68
CA SER A 37 -13.03 -0.17 -9.37
C SER A 37 -12.86 0.47 -7.99
N VAL A 38 -12.34 -0.27 -7.00
CA VAL A 38 -12.05 0.27 -5.67
C VAL A 38 -10.84 1.18 -5.72
N VAL A 39 -9.78 0.75 -6.41
CA VAL A 39 -8.56 1.56 -6.63
C VAL A 39 -8.91 2.87 -7.33
N ASP A 40 -9.70 2.80 -8.41
CA ASP A 40 -10.12 3.96 -9.19
C ASP A 40 -10.98 4.92 -8.36
N ARG A 41 -11.87 4.39 -7.51
CA ARG A 41 -12.65 5.23 -6.59
C ARG A 41 -11.78 5.94 -5.57
N ILE A 42 -10.78 5.26 -4.99
CA ILE A 42 -9.84 5.89 -4.04
C ILE A 42 -9.02 6.98 -4.73
N ALA A 43 -8.56 6.74 -5.97
CA ALA A 43 -7.82 7.72 -6.76
C ALA A 43 -8.68 8.94 -7.17
N ALA A 44 -9.98 8.74 -7.40
CA ALA A 44 -10.91 9.80 -7.76
C ALA A 44 -11.40 10.62 -6.55
N ASP A 45 -11.23 10.11 -5.33
CA ASP A 45 -11.65 10.78 -4.10
C ASP A 45 -10.60 11.82 -3.67
N CYS A 46 -10.92 13.10 -3.90
CA CYS A 46 -10.06 14.24 -3.57
C CYS A 46 -9.77 14.40 -2.07
N SER A 47 -10.45 13.67 -1.19
CA SER A 47 -10.13 13.66 0.25
C SER A 47 -8.91 12.80 0.59
N ASN A 48 -8.51 11.88 -0.30
CA ASN A 48 -7.33 11.05 -0.14
C ASN A 48 -6.15 11.67 -0.92
N PRO A 49 -4.91 11.56 -0.41
CA PRO A 49 -3.74 12.11 -1.10
C PRO A 49 -3.25 11.22 -2.25
N TYR A 50 -3.91 10.10 -2.53
CA TYR A 50 -3.38 9.06 -3.40
C TYR A 50 -3.65 9.34 -4.87
N VAL A 51 -2.64 9.12 -5.69
CA VAL A 51 -2.69 9.24 -7.15
C VAL A 51 -2.20 7.96 -7.80
N TYR A 52 -2.49 7.74 -9.08
CA TYR A 52 -1.94 6.58 -9.79
C TYR A 52 -0.40 6.61 -9.80
N GLY A 53 0.18 5.45 -9.53
CA GLY A 53 1.63 5.22 -9.57
C GLY A 53 2.17 4.98 -10.96
N GLN A 54 1.29 4.86 -11.95
CA GLN A 54 1.57 4.60 -13.36
C GLN A 54 0.93 5.66 -14.25
N GLY A 55 1.33 5.73 -15.52
CA GLY A 55 0.68 6.55 -16.53
C GLY A 55 -0.70 6.03 -16.96
N ASP A 56 -1.37 6.80 -17.81
CA ASP A 56 -2.70 6.45 -18.31
C ASP A 56 -2.66 5.14 -19.10
N ASN A 57 -3.59 4.24 -18.76
CA ASN A 57 -3.71 2.88 -19.32
C ASN A 57 -2.52 1.95 -19.08
N GLU A 58 -1.49 2.39 -18.35
CA GLU A 58 -0.41 1.51 -17.96
C GLU A 58 -0.84 0.58 -16.82
N LEU A 59 -0.23 -0.61 -16.76
CA LEU A 59 -0.41 -1.57 -15.68
C LEU A 59 0.93 -2.01 -15.14
N TRP A 60 1.07 -2.04 -13.83
CA TRP A 60 2.18 -2.78 -13.26
C TRP A 60 1.96 -4.27 -13.47
N ILE A 61 3.05 -4.97 -13.75
CA ILE A 61 3.08 -6.43 -13.83
C ILE A 61 4.20 -6.98 -12.94
N PRO A 62 4.07 -8.22 -12.43
CA PRO A 62 5.14 -8.88 -11.71
C PRO A 62 6.40 -9.00 -12.56
N ALA A 63 7.53 -8.56 -12.03
CA ALA A 63 8.80 -8.67 -12.72
C ALA A 63 9.39 -10.09 -12.53
N PRO A 64 10.09 -10.66 -13.55
CA PRO A 64 10.69 -11.99 -13.46
C PRO A 64 11.73 -12.14 -12.33
N ASN A 65 12.33 -11.02 -11.93
CA ASN A 65 13.32 -10.94 -10.86
C ASN A 65 12.70 -10.89 -9.44
N GLY A 66 11.37 -10.93 -9.34
CA GLY A 66 10.62 -10.93 -8.07
C GLY A 66 10.44 -9.54 -7.43
N TRP A 67 10.93 -8.47 -8.05
CA TRP A 67 10.72 -7.11 -7.58
C TRP A 67 9.35 -6.57 -8.00
N GLY A 68 8.84 -5.63 -7.21
CA GLY A 68 7.59 -4.94 -7.54
C GLY A 68 6.33 -5.70 -7.09
N PRO A 69 5.21 -5.53 -7.81
CA PRO A 69 3.94 -6.07 -7.39
C PRO A 69 3.84 -7.58 -7.62
N LYS A 70 3.15 -8.25 -6.72
CA LYS A 70 2.79 -9.67 -6.87
C LYS A 70 1.69 -9.90 -7.91
N PHE A 71 0.84 -8.91 -8.13
CA PHE A 71 -0.34 -9.01 -8.99
C PHE A 71 -0.32 -7.91 -10.03
N SER A 72 -0.71 -8.22 -11.25
CA SER A 72 -0.86 -7.17 -12.27
C SER A 72 -2.02 -6.25 -11.92
N GLY A 73 -1.84 -4.94 -12.13
CA GLY A 73 -2.93 -3.99 -11.94
C GLY A 73 -2.51 -2.54 -11.83
N ARG A 74 -3.49 -1.71 -11.44
CA ARG A 74 -3.30 -0.31 -11.11
C ARG A 74 -2.93 -0.16 -9.64
N TYR A 75 -1.84 0.56 -9.40
CA TYR A 75 -1.37 0.87 -8.06
C TYR A 75 -1.43 2.37 -7.83
N LEU A 76 -1.61 2.76 -6.58
CA LEU A 76 -1.59 4.13 -6.12
C LEU A 76 -0.26 4.41 -5.43
N LYS A 77 0.19 5.67 -5.53
CA LYS A 77 1.30 6.22 -4.76
C LYS A 77 0.82 7.44 -3.97
N ASN A 78 1.58 7.81 -2.94
CA ASN A 78 1.42 9.09 -2.28
C ASN A 78 2.45 10.08 -2.86
N PRO A 79 2.06 11.19 -3.49
CA PRO A 79 3.01 12.16 -4.03
C PRO A 79 3.82 12.84 -2.93
N ASN A 80 3.36 12.79 -1.67
CA ASN A 80 4.01 13.41 -0.52
C ASN A 80 4.94 12.45 0.26
N GLY A 81 5.15 11.21 -0.22
CA GLY A 81 6.05 10.26 0.42
C GLY A 81 5.58 8.81 0.28
N LYS A 82 5.92 7.98 1.27
CA LYS A 82 5.48 6.58 1.29
C LYS A 82 4.03 6.46 1.76
N ILE A 83 3.41 5.33 1.43
CA ILE A 83 2.10 4.90 1.89
C ILE A 83 2.26 4.07 3.16
N ASP A 84 1.51 4.41 4.20
CA ASP A 84 1.32 3.56 5.38
C ASP A 84 0.44 2.35 5.00
N GLY A 85 1.05 1.16 4.95
CA GLY A 85 0.38 -0.07 4.52
C GLY A 85 -0.86 -0.41 5.35
N PRO A 86 -0.77 -0.49 6.70
CA PRO A 86 -1.93 -0.66 7.57
C PRO A 86 -3.05 0.36 7.32
N ALA A 87 -2.72 1.66 7.22
CA ALA A 87 -3.73 2.68 6.96
C ALA A 87 -4.38 2.52 5.58
N PHE A 88 -3.61 2.10 4.57
CA PHE A 88 -4.11 1.83 3.22
C PHE A 88 -4.98 0.56 3.18
N TYR A 89 -4.62 -0.49 3.93
CA TYR A 89 -5.45 -1.67 4.12
C TYR A 89 -6.83 -1.29 4.70
N ASP A 90 -6.85 -0.48 5.76
CA ASP A 90 -8.10 -0.01 6.38
C ASP A 90 -8.93 0.84 5.41
N LEU A 91 -8.28 1.63 4.55
CA LEU A 91 -8.95 2.37 3.49
C LEU A 91 -9.58 1.44 2.44
N CYS A 92 -8.85 0.43 1.98
CA CYS A 92 -9.38 -0.59 1.07
C CYS A 92 -10.58 -1.32 1.67
N SER A 93 -10.47 -1.76 2.93
CA SER A 93 -11.53 -2.47 3.65
C SER A 93 -12.79 -1.61 3.79
N ARG A 94 -12.67 -0.36 4.22
CA ARG A 94 -13.80 0.59 4.31
C ARG A 94 -14.41 0.92 2.95
N SER A 95 -13.63 0.77 1.89
CA SER A 95 -14.07 0.92 0.51
C SER A 95 -14.71 -0.37 -0.05
N GLY A 96 -14.78 -1.47 0.70
CA GLY A 96 -15.41 -2.72 0.27
C GLY A 96 -14.50 -3.64 -0.55
N ALA A 97 -13.18 -3.43 -0.50
CA ALA A 97 -12.21 -4.44 -0.92
C ALA A 97 -11.92 -5.42 0.22
N GLY A 98 -11.44 -6.63 -0.12
CA GLY A 98 -11.15 -7.67 0.85
C GLY A 98 -9.74 -7.61 1.44
N ASP A 99 -8.79 -6.98 0.73
CA ASP A 99 -7.40 -6.83 1.19
C ASP A 99 -6.69 -5.68 0.45
N SER A 100 -5.40 -5.48 0.76
CA SER A 100 -4.48 -4.61 0.05
C SER A 100 -3.15 -5.30 -0.22
N THR A 101 -2.50 -4.92 -1.31
CA THR A 101 -1.14 -5.36 -1.65
C THR A 101 -0.27 -4.14 -1.88
N CYS A 102 0.94 -4.16 -1.32
CA CYS A 102 1.90 -3.06 -1.44
C CYS A 102 3.29 -3.58 -1.79
N PHE A 103 4.08 -2.73 -2.44
CA PHE A 103 5.46 -3.02 -2.77
C PHE A 103 6.30 -1.74 -2.80
N ASP A 104 7.61 -1.91 -2.64
CA ASP A 104 8.60 -0.87 -2.87
C ASP A 104 9.21 -1.05 -4.26
N CYS A 105 9.61 0.06 -4.86
CA CYS A 105 10.26 0.02 -6.16
C CYS A 105 11.31 1.11 -6.30
N GLY A 106 12.58 0.73 -6.47
CA GLY A 106 13.67 1.69 -6.63
C GLY A 106 13.71 2.31 -8.02
N ALA A 107 13.53 1.53 -9.09
CA ALA A 107 13.35 2.07 -10.44
C ALA A 107 12.22 1.41 -11.24
N THR A 108 11.62 2.19 -12.13
CA THR A 108 10.51 1.77 -13.00
C THR A 108 11.00 1.63 -14.44
N GLN A 109 10.62 0.54 -15.10
CA GLN A 109 10.81 0.35 -16.54
C GLN A 109 9.45 0.18 -17.21
N SER A 110 9.16 1.02 -18.20
CA SER A 110 8.00 0.85 -19.09
C SER A 110 8.40 -0.03 -20.27
N ASN A 111 7.62 -1.09 -20.50
CA ASN A 111 7.66 -1.88 -21.71
C ASN A 111 6.64 -1.24 -22.66
N GLY A 112 6.99 -0.98 -23.92
CA GLY A 112 6.15 -0.23 -24.86
C GLY A 112 4.76 -0.81 -25.19
N ASP A 113 4.31 -1.83 -24.46
CA ASP A 113 2.98 -2.45 -24.46
C ASP A 113 2.06 -1.93 -23.33
N LEU A 114 2.38 -0.77 -22.75
CA LEU A 114 1.68 -0.19 -21.60
C LEU A 114 1.81 -1.02 -20.30
N THR A 115 2.88 -1.80 -20.18
CA THR A 115 3.19 -2.48 -18.91
C THR A 115 4.40 -1.87 -18.24
N LEU A 116 4.38 -1.86 -16.91
CA LEU A 116 5.46 -1.38 -16.07
C LEU A 116 5.98 -2.53 -15.22
N ILE A 117 7.30 -2.62 -15.13
CA ILE A 117 7.97 -3.52 -14.21
C ILE A 117 8.83 -2.73 -13.24
N CYS A 118 9.00 -3.30 -12.06
CA CYS A 118 9.94 -2.79 -11.09
C CYS A 118 11.33 -3.37 -11.32
N THR A 119 12.35 -2.52 -11.31
CA THR A 119 13.75 -2.88 -11.51
C THR A 119 14.61 -2.31 -10.39
N GLY A 120 14.94 -3.14 -9.38
CA GLY A 120 15.82 -2.77 -8.28
C GLY A 120 15.14 -1.89 -7.23
#